data_AF-A0A811LLT6-F1
#
_entry.id   AF-A0A811LLT6-F1
#
_cell.length_a   1.000
_cell.length_b   1.000
_cell.length_c   1.000
_cell.angle_alpha   90.00
_cell.angle_beta   90.00
_cell.angle_gamma   90.00
#
_symmetry.space_group_name_H-M   'P 1'
#
loop_
_entity.id
_entity.type
_entity.pdbx_description
1 polymer ?
#
loop_
_entity_poly.entity_id
_entity_poly.type
_entity_poly.pdbx_seq_one_letter_code
_entity_poly.pdbx_strand_id
1 'polypeptide(L)'
;MFKIFVLCFVVVAVSAQERGIKKSKRVAYAGKLTCDGGGLHTIDPVEVRLYEKHFGKHAVVNKDRLLSSVKASPDGQYQIGGIGKYIVDLHTYLEVYHTCGGACRKIELTSEKNVSSVELLNKGSDCKQA
;
A
#
# COMPACT_ATOMS: atom_id res chain seq x y z
N MET A 1 36.46 0.42 65.13
CA MET A 1 35.93 1.54 64.33
C MET A 1 36.79 1.71 63.08
N PHE A 2 36.34 1.26 61.91
CA PHE A 2 36.87 1.72 60.61
C PHE A 2 35.76 1.66 59.57
N LYS A 3 35.61 2.76 58.84
CA LYS A 3 34.45 3.12 58.02
C LYS A 3 34.35 2.29 56.75
N ILE A 4 33.11 1.90 56.43
CA ILE A 4 32.66 1.31 55.17
C ILE A 4 32.78 2.33 54.04
N PHE A 5 33.32 1.92 52.89
CA PHE A 5 33.06 2.59 51.61
C PHE A 5 32.73 1.52 50.57
N VAL A 6 31.47 1.06 50.58
CA VAL A 6 30.91 0.21 49.53
C VAL A 6 30.61 1.11 48.34
N LEU A 7 31.48 1.07 47.33
CA LEU A 7 31.20 1.65 46.02
C LEU A 7 30.15 0.79 45.32
N CYS A 8 28.88 1.17 45.46
CA CYS A 8 27.81 0.70 44.57
C CYS A 8 28.05 1.30 43.18
N PHE A 9 28.70 0.55 42.29
CA PHE A 9 28.64 0.81 40.85
C PHE A 9 27.23 0.48 40.35
N VAL A 10 26.34 1.48 40.39
CA VAL A 10 25.06 1.43 39.68
C VAL A 10 25.38 1.52 38.20
N VAL A 11 25.50 0.36 37.53
CA VAL A 11 25.57 0.30 36.08
C VAL A 11 24.19 0.66 35.55
N VAL A 12 23.97 1.93 35.26
CA VAL A 12 22.78 2.40 34.54
C VAL A 12 22.92 1.90 33.10
N ALA A 13 22.28 0.79 32.78
CA ALA A 13 22.13 0.33 31.41
C ALA A 13 21.25 1.33 30.66
N VAL A 14 21.88 2.28 29.95
CA VAL A 14 21.18 3.17 29.01
C VAL A 14 20.77 2.31 27.83
N SER A 15 19.52 1.85 27.82
CA SER A 15 18.94 1.24 26.63
C SER A 15 18.89 2.31 25.54
N ALA A 16 19.82 2.26 24.59
CA ALA A 16 19.77 3.05 23.38
C ALA A 16 18.50 2.65 22.61
N GLN A 17 17.43 3.41 22.80
CA GLN A 17 16.22 3.23 22.02
C GLN A 17 16.52 3.75 20.61
N GLU A 18 16.84 2.84 19.69
CA GLU A 18 17.00 3.14 18.27
C GLU A 18 15.67 3.65 17.72
N ARG A 19 15.44 4.96 17.85
CA ARG A 19 14.33 5.63 17.15
C ARG A 19 14.71 5.68 15.67
N GLY A 20 14.33 4.65 14.93
CA GLY A 20 14.48 4.63 13.48
C GLY A 20 13.90 5.91 12.87
N ILE A 21 14.72 6.67 12.15
CA ILE A 21 14.29 7.90 11.47
C ILE A 21 13.26 7.51 10.41
N LYS A 22 12.03 8.01 10.55
CA LYS A 22 10.99 7.83 9.52
C LYS A 22 11.32 8.71 8.33
N LYS A 23 11.60 8.07 7.19
CA LYS A 23 11.73 8.70 5.87
C LYS A 23 10.35 8.85 5.24
N SER A 24 10.23 9.78 4.29
CA SER A 24 9.06 9.91 3.43
C SER A 24 9.49 9.83 1.97
N LYS A 25 8.62 9.28 1.12
CA LYS A 25 8.84 9.20 -0.34
C LYS A 25 7.50 9.37 -1.04
N ARG A 26 7.52 10.14 -2.13
CA ARG A 26 6.38 10.28 -3.04
C ARG A 26 6.47 9.20 -4.11
N VAL A 27 5.34 8.60 -4.43
CA VAL A 27 5.19 7.62 -5.52
C VAL A 27 4.04 8.06 -6.43
N ALA A 28 4.13 7.71 -7.71
CA ALA A 28 3.10 7.96 -8.70
C ALA A 28 3.05 6.80 -9.70
N TYR A 29 1.84 6.45 -10.11
CA TYR A 29 1.54 5.39 -11.06
C TYR A 29 0.53 5.91 -12.07
N ALA A 30 0.68 5.47 -13.31
CA ALA A 30 -0.28 5.70 -14.37
C ALA A 30 -0.44 4.41 -15.16
N GLY A 31 -1.60 4.21 -15.76
CA GLY A 31 -1.87 3.03 -16.56
C GLY A 31 -3.21 3.11 -17.28
N LYS A 32 -3.51 2.05 -18.01
CA LYS A 32 -4.78 1.86 -18.72
C LYS A 32 -5.45 0.57 -18.27
N LEU A 33 -6.75 0.61 -18.10
CA LEU A 33 -7.60 -0.54 -17.80
C LEU A 33 -8.54 -0.78 -18.98
N THR A 34 -8.73 -2.03 -19.38
CA THR A 34 -9.68 -2.41 -20.42
C THR A 34 -10.70 -3.40 -19.88
N CYS A 35 -11.87 -3.42 -20.51
CA CYS A 35 -12.91 -4.41 -20.23
C CYS A 35 -13.38 -5.00 -21.55
N ASP A 36 -13.22 -6.32 -21.72
CA ASP A 36 -13.59 -7.06 -22.93
C ASP A 36 -12.94 -6.47 -24.19
N GLY A 37 -11.65 -6.09 -24.08
CA GLY A 37 -10.89 -5.47 -25.17
C GLY A 37 -11.24 -3.99 -25.46
N GLY A 38 -12.23 -3.43 -24.77
CA GLY A 38 -12.67 -2.04 -24.90
C GLY A 38 -12.28 -1.13 -23.73
N GLY A 39 -12.83 0.09 -23.73
CA GLY A 39 -12.77 1.01 -22.58
C GLY A 39 -13.73 0.59 -21.45
N LEU A 40 -13.96 1.48 -20.49
CA LEU A 40 -14.78 1.24 -19.30
C LEU A 40 -16.19 1.84 -19.40
N HIS A 41 -16.59 2.31 -20.58
CA HIS A 41 -17.84 3.03 -20.81
C HIS A 41 -19.13 2.27 -20.45
N THR A 42 -19.06 0.95 -20.38
CA THR A 42 -20.21 0.06 -20.22
C THR A 42 -20.37 -0.52 -18.81
N ILE A 43 -19.50 -0.15 -17.88
CA ILE A 43 -19.46 -0.69 -16.52
C ILE A 43 -19.49 0.43 -15.48
N ASP A 44 -19.69 0.07 -14.21
CA ASP A 44 -19.62 1.04 -13.12
C ASP A 44 -18.22 1.65 -13.01
N PRO A 45 -18.10 2.88 -12.45
CA PRO A 45 -16.81 3.54 -12.33
C PRO A 45 -15.79 2.66 -11.59
N VAL A 46 -14.69 2.36 -12.28
CA VAL A 46 -13.60 1.53 -11.76
C VAL A 46 -12.75 2.36 -10.79
N GLU A 47 -12.63 1.87 -9.55
CA GLU A 47 -11.85 2.54 -8.50
C GLU A 47 -10.45 1.92 -8.43
N VAL A 48 -9.42 2.77 -8.45
CA VAL A 48 -8.02 2.40 -8.27
C VAL A 48 -7.53 2.98 -6.95
N ARG A 49 -7.09 2.11 -6.03
CA ARG A 49 -6.61 2.47 -4.71
C ARG A 49 -5.13 2.15 -4.58
N LEU A 50 -4.35 3.11 -4.09
CA LEU A 50 -2.92 2.94 -3.83
C LEU A 50 -2.70 2.67 -2.34
N TYR A 51 -2.08 1.54 -2.03
CA TYR A 51 -1.77 1.13 -0.66
C TYR A 51 -0.26 1.12 -0.41
N GLU A 52 0.11 1.44 0.83
CA GLU A 52 1.42 1.13 1.41
C GLU A 52 1.32 -0.17 2.20
N LYS A 53 2.18 -1.12 1.85
CA LYS A 53 2.24 -2.43 2.49
C LYS A 53 3.11 -2.37 3.74
N HIS A 54 2.58 -2.84 4.86
CA HIS A 54 3.32 -2.93 6.11
C HIS A 54 3.96 -4.31 6.29
N PHE A 55 5.26 -4.35 6.61
CA PHE A 55 6.01 -5.57 6.86
C PHE A 55 6.55 -5.65 8.29
N GLY A 56 6.90 -6.86 8.74
CA GLY A 56 7.57 -7.12 10.01
C GLY A 56 6.64 -7.43 11.18
N LYS A 57 7.16 -7.36 12.41
CA LYS A 57 6.43 -7.71 13.66
C LYS A 57 5.14 -6.90 13.87
N HIS A 58 5.04 -5.74 13.20
CA HIS A 58 3.86 -4.89 13.23
C HIS A 58 2.87 -5.15 12.10
N ALA A 59 3.18 -5.98 11.09
CA ALA A 59 2.27 -6.29 9.97
C ALA A 59 1.01 -7.04 10.41
N VAL A 60 1.09 -7.79 11.51
CA VAL A 60 -0.07 -8.48 12.09
C VAL A 60 -1.05 -7.50 12.74
N VAL A 61 -0.57 -6.33 13.17
CA VAL A 61 -1.37 -5.32 13.91
C VAL A 61 -1.71 -4.11 13.03
N ASN A 62 -0.85 -3.74 12.09
CA ASN A 62 -1.03 -2.61 11.21
C ASN A 62 -1.55 -3.09 9.86
N LYS A 63 -2.83 -2.83 9.61
CA LYS A 63 -3.43 -2.98 8.28
C LYS A 63 -2.67 -2.12 7.26
N ASP A 64 -2.60 -2.60 6.02
CA ASP A 64 -2.06 -1.84 4.90
C ASP A 64 -2.77 -0.48 4.78
N ARG A 65 -1.99 0.56 4.53
CA ARG A 65 -2.44 1.94 4.63
C ARG A 65 -2.82 2.48 3.26
N LEU A 66 -4.08 2.91 3.11
CA LEU A 66 -4.52 3.63 1.92
C LEU A 66 -3.77 4.96 1.83
N LEU A 67 -3.06 5.17 0.73
CA LEU A 67 -2.36 6.44 0.43
C LEU A 67 -3.23 7.37 -0.42
N SER A 68 -3.97 6.82 -1.37
CA SER A 68 -4.81 7.59 -2.31
C SER A 68 -5.83 6.69 -3.01
N SER A 69 -6.89 7.27 -3.56
CA SER A 69 -7.87 6.60 -4.42
C SER A 69 -8.29 7.52 -5.56
N VAL A 70 -8.47 6.96 -6.75
CA VAL A 70 -8.98 7.66 -7.94
C VAL A 70 -9.96 6.76 -8.69
N LYS A 71 -10.81 7.36 -9.52
CA LYS A 71 -11.59 6.64 -10.52
C LYS A 71 -10.86 6.66 -11.86
N ALA A 72 -10.80 5.53 -12.54
CA ALA A 72 -10.34 5.51 -13.93
C ALA A 72 -11.34 6.26 -14.81
N SER A 73 -10.84 6.93 -15.84
CA SER A 73 -11.67 7.59 -16.84
C SER A 73 -12.41 6.56 -17.71
N PRO A 74 -13.46 6.97 -18.44
CA PRO A 74 -14.23 6.05 -19.28
C PRO A 74 -13.41 5.33 -20.36
N ASP A 75 -12.32 5.92 -20.85
CA ASP A 75 -11.38 5.30 -21.79
C ASP A 75 -10.33 4.40 -21.09
N GLY A 76 -10.42 4.25 -19.77
CA GLY A 76 -9.60 3.34 -18.97
C GLY A 76 -8.35 3.94 -18.35
N GLN A 77 -8.05 5.23 -18.59
CA GLN A 77 -6.83 5.84 -18.05
C GLN A 77 -6.95 6.15 -16.55
N TYR A 78 -5.85 6.00 -15.82
CA TYR A 78 -5.74 6.49 -14.45
C TYR A 78 -4.35 7.07 -14.18
N GLN A 79 -4.31 8.02 -13.25
CA GLN A 79 -3.07 8.54 -12.66
C GLN A 79 -3.30 8.66 -11.15
N ILE A 80 -2.43 8.05 -10.35
CA ILE A 80 -2.56 8.01 -8.90
C ILE A 80 -1.20 8.19 -8.24
N GLY A 81 -1.14 8.97 -7.17
CA GLY A 81 0.08 9.17 -6.40
C GLY A 81 -0.20 9.36 -4.92
N GLY A 82 0.85 9.19 -4.11
CA GLY A 82 0.74 9.26 -2.66
C GLY A 82 2.09 9.45 -1.99
N ILE A 83 2.07 9.70 -0.68
CA ILE A 83 3.26 9.87 0.15
C ILE A 83 3.30 8.76 1.21
N GLY A 84 4.24 7.83 1.03
CA GLY A 84 4.53 6.76 1.99
C GLY A 84 5.50 7.22 3.08
N LYS A 85 5.49 6.54 4.23
CA LYS A 85 6.39 6.81 5.36
C LYS A 85 7.02 5.49 5.82
N TYR A 86 8.32 5.37 5.68
CA TYR A 86 9.04 4.12 5.88
C TYR A 86 10.32 4.31 6.69
N ILE A 87 10.83 3.23 7.27
CA ILE A 87 12.12 3.20 7.96
C ILE A 87 13.18 2.58 7.06
N VAL A 88 12.85 1.45 6.42
CA VAL A 88 13.75 0.70 5.52
C VAL A 88 13.42 0.96 4.05
N ASP A 89 12.24 0.51 3.60
CA ASP A 89 11.77 0.73 2.22
C ASP A 89 10.26 0.96 2.15
N LEU A 90 9.83 1.62 1.07
CA LEU A 90 8.43 1.88 0.75
C LEU A 90 7.93 0.87 -0.28
N HIS A 91 7.14 -0.08 0.19
CA HIS A 91 6.46 -1.03 -0.67
C HIS A 91 5.01 -0.60 -0.89
N THR A 92 4.57 -0.62 -2.14
CA THR A 92 3.21 -0.25 -2.49
C THR A 92 2.59 -1.27 -3.42
N TYR A 93 1.27 -1.22 -3.54
CA TYR A 93 0.50 -1.97 -4.53
C TYR A 93 -0.77 -1.19 -4.86
N LEU A 94 -1.40 -1.54 -5.98
CA LEU A 94 -2.72 -1.02 -6.35
C LEU A 94 -3.78 -2.09 -6.11
N GLU A 95 -4.93 -1.69 -5.58
CA GLU A 95 -6.15 -2.48 -5.69
C GLU A 95 -7.08 -1.83 -6.71
N VAL A 96 -7.61 -2.61 -7.65
CA VAL A 96 -8.58 -2.15 -8.64
C VAL A 96 -9.90 -2.86 -8.40
N TYR A 97 -10.96 -2.07 -8.19
CA TYR A 97 -12.33 -2.54 -7.98
C TYR A 97 -13.15 -2.26 -9.24
N HIS A 98 -13.78 -3.29 -9.81
CA HIS A 98 -14.51 -3.20 -11.07
C HIS A 98 -15.71 -4.14 -11.14
N THR A 99 -16.63 -3.87 -12.07
CA THR A 99 -17.77 -4.74 -12.42
C THR A 99 -17.66 -5.31 -13.84
N CYS A 100 -16.48 -5.25 -14.46
CA CYS A 100 -16.23 -5.92 -15.74
C CYS A 100 -16.52 -7.43 -15.65
N GLY A 101 -17.47 -7.91 -16.47
CA GLY A 101 -18.00 -9.28 -16.39
C GLY A 101 -19.16 -9.48 -15.41
N GLY A 102 -19.73 -8.40 -14.86
CA GLY A 102 -20.93 -8.42 -14.03
C GLY A 102 -20.65 -8.10 -12.56
N ALA A 103 -20.40 -9.13 -11.74
CA ALA A 103 -20.24 -8.95 -10.29
C ALA A 103 -18.99 -8.13 -9.92
N CYS A 104 -19.02 -7.50 -8.74
CA CYS A 104 -17.87 -6.74 -8.24
C CYS A 104 -16.66 -7.66 -7.99
N ARG A 105 -15.54 -7.31 -8.61
CA ARG A 105 -14.24 -7.97 -8.48
C ARG A 105 -13.16 -6.98 -8.05
N LYS A 106 -12.17 -7.52 -7.33
CA LYS A 106 -10.96 -6.83 -6.86
C LYS A 106 -9.71 -7.55 -7.37
N ILE A 107 -8.84 -6.82 -8.05
CA ILE A 107 -7.50 -7.27 -8.45
C ILE A 107 -6.42 -6.47 -7.71
N GLU A 108 -5.37 -7.15 -7.25
CA GLU A 108 -4.15 -6.54 -6.74
C GLU A 108 -3.10 -6.46 -7.85
N LEU A 109 -2.55 -5.28 -8.11
CA LEU A 109 -1.47 -5.04 -9.06
C LEU A 109 -0.22 -4.60 -8.30
N THR A 110 0.88 -5.31 -8.50
CA THR A 110 2.18 -4.91 -7.97
C THR A 110 2.71 -3.69 -8.72
N SER A 111 2.94 -2.59 -8.02
CA SER A 111 3.37 -1.30 -8.61
C SER A 111 4.80 -1.30 -9.16
N GLU A 112 5.58 -2.35 -8.91
CA GLU A 112 6.94 -2.51 -9.44
C GLU A 112 6.96 -2.86 -10.94
N LYS A 113 5.85 -3.36 -11.46
CA LYS A 113 5.67 -3.58 -12.90
C LYS A 113 4.99 -2.34 -13.48
N ASN A 114 5.67 -1.64 -14.37
CA ASN A 114 5.03 -0.66 -15.26
C ASN A 114 4.03 -1.42 -16.15
N VAL A 115 2.82 -1.66 -15.65
CA VAL A 115 1.77 -2.32 -16.42
C VAL A 115 1.07 -1.23 -17.24
N SER A 116 1.47 -1.09 -18.50
CA SER A 116 0.93 -0.09 -19.41
C SER A 116 -0.57 -0.28 -19.67
N SER A 117 -1.05 -1.53 -19.67
CA SER A 117 -2.47 -1.86 -19.84
C SER A 117 -2.86 -3.15 -19.11
N VAL A 118 -4.01 -3.17 -18.45
CA VAL A 118 -4.57 -4.34 -17.74
C VAL A 118 -5.98 -4.64 -18.24
N GLU A 119 -6.21 -5.86 -18.70
CA GLU A 119 -7.56 -6.37 -19.01
C GLU A 119 -8.25 -6.86 -17.73
N LEU A 120 -9.47 -6.36 -17.48
CA LEU A 120 -10.23 -6.63 -16.26
C LEU A 120 -11.18 -7.82 -16.39
N LEU A 121 -11.58 -8.20 -17.61
CA LEU A 121 -12.55 -9.28 -17.80
C LEU A 121 -12.06 -10.58 -17.15
N ASN A 122 -12.92 -11.15 -16.30
CA ASN A 122 -12.65 -12.37 -15.54
C ASN A 122 -11.41 -12.31 -14.61
N LYS A 123 -10.95 -11.10 -14.26
CA LYS A 123 -9.85 -10.91 -13.30
C LYS A 123 -10.36 -10.57 -11.91
N GLY A 124 -9.51 -10.83 -10.92
CA GLY A 124 -9.76 -10.52 -9.53
C GLY A 124 -10.60 -11.56 -8.79
N SER A 125 -10.72 -11.30 -7.49
CA SER A 125 -11.55 -12.04 -6.53
C SER A 125 -12.78 -11.22 -6.18
N ASP A 126 -13.84 -11.83 -5.66
CA ASP A 126 -15.05 -11.08 -5.29
C ASP A 126 -14.73 -9.95 -4.30
N CYS A 127 -15.36 -8.79 -4.51
CA CYS A 127 -15.28 -7.68 -3.57
C CYS A 127 -15.97 -8.09 -2.26
N LYS A 128 -15.23 -8.68 -1.32
CA LYS A 128 -15.73 -8.78 0.06
C LYS A 128 -15.86 -7.35 0.60
N GLN A 129 -17.08 -6.98 1.00
CA GLN A 129 -17.30 -5.80 1.82
C GLN A 129 -16.51 -5.99 3.10
N ALA A 130 -15.51 -5.14 3.31
CA ALA A 130 -14.73 -5.08 4.55
C ALA A 130 -15.54 -4.38 5.64
#